data_AF-A0A178WRI0-F1
#
_entry.id   AF-A0A178WRI0-F1
#
_cell.length_a   1.000
_cell.length_b   1.000
_cell.length_c   1.000
_cell.angle_alpha   90.00
_cell.angle_beta   90.00
_cell.angle_gamma   90.00
#
_symmetry.space_group_name_H-M   'P 1'
#
loop_
_entity.id
_entity.type
_entity.pdbx_description
1 polymer ?
#
loop_
_entity_poly.entity_id
_entity_poly.type
_entity_poly.pdbx_seq_one_letter_code
_entity_poly.pdbx_strand_id
1 'polypeptide(L)'
;MAGQADPYDWGRIAAVNALSDVYAMGGAPVVAVNLLGWPRDVLPFELAAEVLRGGLDVCGEAGCHLAAGTASTTPNPSTVSLSPAPPTRTGCCATTPAARASR
;
A
#
# COMPACT_ATOMS: atom_id res chain seq x y z
N MET A 1 15.19 10.87 -24.88
CA MET A 1 14.05 9.96 -25.01
C MET A 1 13.52 9.74 -23.60
N ALA A 2 12.31 10.19 -23.27
CA ALA A 2 11.71 9.92 -21.96
C ALA A 2 11.72 8.39 -21.76
N GLY A 3 12.37 7.84 -20.74
CA GLY A 3 12.10 8.12 -19.33
C GLY A 3 11.03 7.17 -18.78
N GLN A 4 10.84 5.99 -19.37
CA GLN A 4 9.95 4.96 -18.84
C GLN A 4 10.59 4.38 -17.58
N ALA A 5 10.02 4.68 -16.40
CA ALA A 5 10.51 4.17 -15.13
C ALA A 5 10.61 2.63 -15.17
N ASP A 6 11.65 2.09 -14.56
CA ASP A 6 11.84 0.65 -14.43
C ASP A 6 10.62 0.02 -13.71
N PRO A 7 10.07 -1.11 -14.18
CA PRO A 7 8.88 -1.73 -13.58
C PRO A 7 9.06 -2.06 -12.10
N TYR A 8 10.24 -2.51 -11.68
CA TYR A 8 10.52 -2.76 -10.28
C TYR A 8 10.51 -1.47 -9.47
N ASP A 9 11.12 -0.39 -9.98
CA ASP A 9 11.05 0.93 -9.33
C ASP A 9 9.61 1.46 -9.25
N TRP A 10 8.79 1.22 -10.27
CA TRP A 10 7.37 1.58 -10.25
C TRP A 10 6.62 0.87 -9.13
N GLY A 11 6.87 -0.44 -8.96
CA GLY A 11 6.32 -1.22 -7.85
C GLY A 11 6.76 -0.70 -6.47
N ARG A 12 8.04 -0.34 -6.33
CA ARG A 12 8.56 0.27 -5.09
C ARG A 12 7.87 1.59 -4.78
N ILE A 13 7.77 2.49 -5.76
CA ILE A 13 7.13 3.81 -5.59
C ILE A 13 5.66 3.64 -5.20
N ALA A 14 4.93 2.73 -5.86
CA ALA A 14 3.54 2.44 -5.55
C ALA A 14 3.38 1.91 -4.11
N ALA A 15 4.25 1.00 -3.66
CA ALA A 15 4.22 0.50 -2.29
C ALA A 15 4.58 1.56 -1.25
N VAL A 16 5.57 2.41 -1.50
CA VAL A 16 5.90 3.53 -0.59
C VAL A 16 4.72 4.49 -0.46
N ASN A 17 4.08 4.84 -1.59
CA ASN A 17 2.91 5.71 -1.60
C ASN A 17 1.73 5.08 -0.85
N ALA A 18 1.50 3.78 -1.04
CA ALA A 18 0.52 3.01 -0.29
C ALA A 18 0.77 3.08 1.23
N LEU A 19 2.01 2.85 1.68
CA LEU A 19 2.35 2.83 3.10
C LEU A 19 2.38 4.20 3.76
N SER A 20 2.60 5.28 3.00
CA SER A 20 2.83 6.61 3.56
C SER A 20 1.66 7.14 4.38
N ASP A 21 0.41 6.79 4.04
CA ASP A 21 -0.78 7.24 4.79
C ASP A 21 -0.83 6.61 6.19
N VAL A 22 -0.41 5.35 6.32
CA VAL A 22 -0.33 4.67 7.63
C VAL A 22 0.72 5.36 8.51
N TYR A 23 1.90 5.65 7.94
CA TYR A 23 2.94 6.38 8.66
C TYR A 23 2.51 7.81 9.03
N ALA A 24 1.84 8.53 8.12
CA ALA A 24 1.33 9.88 8.36
C ALA A 24 0.31 9.93 9.52
N MET A 25 -0.46 8.85 9.71
CA MET A 25 -1.39 8.70 10.83
C MET A 25 -0.71 8.23 12.13
N GLY A 26 0.62 8.08 12.15
CA GLY A 26 1.40 7.61 13.30
C GLY A 26 1.31 6.10 13.54
N GLY A 27 0.85 5.33 12.55
CA GLY A 27 0.78 3.88 12.59
C GLY A 27 2.05 3.20 12.06
N ALA A 28 2.18 1.91 12.35
CA ALA A 28 3.13 1.02 11.70
C ALA A 28 2.37 0.01 10.83
N PRO A 29 2.66 -0.11 9.52
CA PRO A 29 1.98 -1.07 8.66
C PRO A 29 2.37 -2.50 9.05
N VAL A 30 1.38 -3.37 9.25
CA VAL A 30 1.60 -4.77 9.67
C VAL A 30 1.32 -5.75 8.52
N VAL A 31 0.30 -5.46 7.72
CA VAL A 31 -0.11 -6.27 6.57
C VAL A 31 -0.49 -5.36 5.41
N ALA A 32 -0.11 -5.76 4.20
CA ALA A 32 -0.52 -5.15 2.94
C ALA A 32 -1.09 -6.23 2.00
N VAL A 33 -1.92 -5.84 1.05
CA VAL A 33 -2.52 -6.73 0.05
C VAL A 33 -2.37 -6.10 -1.32
N ASN A 34 -1.74 -6.79 -2.26
CA ASN A 34 -1.54 -6.20 -3.58
C ASN A 34 -2.84 -6.17 -4.41
N LEU A 35 -3.14 -5.05 -5.07
CA LEU A 35 -4.22 -4.93 -6.04
C LEU A 35 -3.62 -4.53 -7.37
N LEU A 36 -3.62 -5.44 -8.34
CA LEU A 36 -2.99 -5.23 -9.64
C LEU A 36 -4.05 -5.13 -10.75
N GLY A 37 -4.14 -3.99 -11.40
CA GLY A 37 -4.77 -3.85 -12.70
C GLY A 37 -3.70 -4.02 -13.79
N TRP A 38 -3.85 -5.01 -14.67
CA TRP A 38 -2.85 -5.29 -15.71
C TRP A 38 -3.44 -5.39 -17.12
N PRO A 39 -2.92 -4.65 -18.12
CA PRO A 39 -3.34 -4.76 -19.50
C PRO A 39 -2.68 -5.96 -20.19
N ARG A 40 -3.25 -7.14 -19.98
CA ARG A 40 -2.77 -8.42 -20.54
C ARG A 40 -2.59 -8.44 -22.06
N ASP A 41 -3.31 -7.58 -22.78
CA ASP A 41 -3.27 -7.51 -24.25
C ASP A 41 -2.15 -6.59 -24.77
N VAL A 42 -1.52 -5.80 -23.87
CA VAL A 42 -0.55 -4.76 -24.24
C VAL A 42 0.79 -4.94 -23.52
N LEU A 43 0.79 -5.46 -22.29
CA LEU A 43 2.00 -5.63 -21.47
C LEU A 43 2.23 -7.09 -21.07
N PRO A 44 3.48 -7.59 -21.21
CA PRO A 44 3.85 -8.94 -20.78
C PRO A 44 3.80 -9.09 -19.25
N PHE A 45 3.46 -10.28 -18.77
CA PHE A 45 3.31 -10.57 -17.34
C PHE A 45 4.63 -10.56 -16.57
N GLU A 46 5.75 -10.72 -17.26
CA GLU A 46 7.10 -10.62 -16.71
C GLU A 46 7.33 -9.23 -16.11
N LEU A 47 6.79 -8.18 -16.74
CA LEU A 47 6.87 -6.83 -16.18
C LEU A 47 5.99 -6.69 -14.94
N ALA A 48 4.81 -7.32 -14.91
CA ALA A 48 3.99 -7.37 -13.71
C ALA A 48 4.73 -8.07 -12.56
N ALA A 49 5.47 -9.14 -12.83
CA ALA A 49 6.28 -9.81 -11.82
C ALA A 49 7.34 -8.86 -11.23
N GLU A 50 8.00 -8.06 -12.06
CA GLU A 50 8.97 -7.06 -11.60
C GLU A 50 8.32 -5.96 -10.74
N VAL A 51 7.13 -5.47 -11.12
CA VAL A 51 6.35 -4.54 -10.29
C VAL A 51 6.03 -5.16 -8.92
N LEU A 52 5.53 -6.39 -8.91
CA LEU A 52 5.17 -7.08 -7.67
C LEU A 52 6.40 -7.32 -6.79
N ARG A 53 7.55 -7.61 -7.40
CA ARG A 53 8.84 -7.76 -6.71
C ARG A 53 9.25 -6.44 -6.04
N GLY A 54 9.09 -5.31 -6.73
CA GLY A 54 9.37 -3.99 -6.16
C GLY A 54 8.50 -3.66 -4.96
N GLY A 55 7.20 -3.94 -5.06
CA GLY A 55 6.28 -3.73 -3.95
C GLY A 55 6.55 -4.65 -2.76
N LEU A 56 6.92 -5.90 -3.03
CA LEU A 56 7.29 -6.88 -2.01
C LEU A 56 8.53 -6.44 -1.21
N ASP A 57 9.56 -5.95 -1.89
CA ASP A 57 10.80 -5.52 -1.24
C ASP A 57 10.55 -4.33 -0.30
N VAL A 58 9.74 -3.35 -0.72
CA VAL A 58 9.34 -2.23 0.16
C VAL A 58 8.52 -2.70 1.36
N CYS A 59 7.60 -3.65 1.17
CA CYS A 59 6.85 -4.22 2.30
C CYS A 59 7.79 -4.96 3.28
N GLY A 60 8.75 -5.71 2.76
CA GLY A 60 9.79 -6.38 3.55
C GLY A 60 10.65 -5.40 4.34
N GLU A 61 11.13 -4.32 3.70
CA GLU A 61 11.88 -3.23 4.33
C GLU A 61 11.06 -2.55 5.45
N ALA A 62 9.75 -2.41 5.25
CA ALA A 62 8.82 -1.82 6.22
C ALA A 62 8.41 -2.75 7.37
N GLY A 63 8.83 -4.02 7.36
CA GLY A 63 8.35 -5.04 8.31
C GLY A 63 6.87 -5.37 8.15
N CYS A 64 6.30 -5.10 6.97
CA CYS A 64 4.91 -5.29 6.64
C CYS A 64 4.75 -6.60 5.84
N HIS A 65 3.86 -7.50 6.28
CA HIS A 65 3.59 -8.73 5.54
C HIS A 65 2.77 -8.43 4.29
N LEU A 66 3.32 -8.71 3.11
CA LEU A 66 2.55 -8.65 1.87
C LEU A 66 1.78 -9.96 1.66
N ALA A 67 0.47 -9.91 1.85
CA ALA A 67 -0.43 -11.02 1.59
C ALA A 67 -0.82 -11.10 0.11
N ALA A 68 -1.24 -12.30 -0.31
CA ALA A 68 -1.68 -12.54 -1.69
C ALA A 68 -2.82 -11.58 -2.08
N GLY A 69 -2.72 -11.07 -3.31
CA GLY A 69 -3.59 -10.05 -3.85
C GLY A 69 -4.58 -10.54 -4.89
N THR A 70 -5.39 -9.63 -5.43
CA THR A 70 -6.22 -9.88 -6.61
C THR A 70 -5.65 -9.15 -7.83
N ALA A 71 -5.78 -9.78 -9.00
CA ALA A 71 -5.42 -9.16 -10.26
C ALA A 71 -6.67 -9.06 -11.15
N SER A 72 -6.90 -7.90 -11.77
CA SER A 72 -7.96 -7.67 -12.74
C SER A 72 -7.36 -7.21 -14.07
N THR A 73 -8.03 -7.55 -15.18
CA THR A 73 -7.64 -7.03 -16.49
C THR A 73 -8.15 -5.60 -16.63
N THR A 74 -7.24 -4.66 -16.85
CA THR A 74 -7.54 -3.23 -17.03
C THR A 74 -6.80 -2.69 -18.24
N PRO A 75 -7.34 -1.69 -18.97
CA PRO A 75 -6.67 -1.13 -20.16
C PRO A 75 -5.37 -0.37 -19.83
N ASN A 76 -5.18 0.05 -18.59
CA ASN A 76 -3.98 0.73 -18.09
C ASN A 76 -3.41 -0.02 -16.88
N PRO A 77 -2.07 -0.02 -16.66
CA PRO A 77 -1.48 -0.61 -15.48
C PRO A 77 -1.81 0.23 -14.24
N SER A 78 -2.25 -0.42 -13.16
CA SER A 78 -2.47 0.20 -11.87
C SER A 78 -2.04 -0.74 -10.74
N THR A 79 -1.42 -0.18 -9.70
CA THR A 79 -1.10 -0.92 -8.47
C THR A 79 -1.66 -0.13 -7.30
N VAL A 80 -2.54 -0.76 -6.53
CA VAL A 80 -3.09 -0.19 -5.30
C VAL A 80 -2.79 -1.17 -4.16
N SER A 81 -2.29 -0.69 -3.03
CA SER A 81 -2.40 -1.40 -1.74
C SER A 81 -2.72 -0.33 -0.70
N LEU A 82 -3.76 -0.47 0.11
CA LEU A 82 -3.70 -1.14 1.40
C LEU A 82 -5.08 -1.65 1.84
N SER A 83 -5.08 -2.71 2.64
CA SER A 83 -6.09 -2.89 3.70
C SER A 83 -5.41 -2.55 5.03
N PRO A 84 -5.82 -1.50 5.75
CA PRO A 84 -5.28 -1.25 7.08
C PRO A 84 -5.81 -2.33 8.03
N ALA A 85 -4.91 -3.14 8.59
CA ALA A 85 -5.24 -3.84 9.83
C ALA A 85 -5.52 -2.76 10.90
N PRO A 86 -6.67 -2.80 11.59
CA PRO A 86 -6.97 -1.80 12.61
C PRO A 86 -5.85 -1.81 13.66
N PRO A 87 -5.41 -0.65 14.16
CA PRO A 87 -4.44 -0.64 15.24
C PRO A 87 -5.05 -1.43 16.40
N THR A 88 -4.39 -2.51 16.82
CA THR A 88 -4.58 -3.05 18.17
C THR A 88 -4.02 -2.02 19.15
N ARG A 89 -4.77 -0.94 19.34
CA ARG A 89 -4.54 0.03 20.39
C ARG A 89 -5.75 0.04 21.29
N THR A 90 -5.75 -0.93 22.20
CA THR A 90 -6.36 -0.81 23.53
C THR A 90 -6.06 0.59 24.05
N GLY A 91 -7.06 1.46 24.13
CA GLY A 91 -6.91 2.78 24.78
C GLY A 91 -7.33 4.03 24.02
N CYS A 92 -8.16 3.95 22.96
CA CYS A 92 -8.85 5.15 22.44
C CYS A 92 -10.23 5.39 23.11
N CYS A 93 -10.61 4.54 24.06
CA CYS A 93 -11.77 4.70 24.93
C CYS A 93 -11.34 5.06 26.36
N ALA A 94 -10.75 6.25 26.54
CA ALA A 94 -10.61 6.85 27.86
C ALA A 94 -10.85 8.37 27.77
N THR A 95 -12.10 8.74 28.07
CA THR A 95 -12.53 10.03 28.62
C THR A 95 -12.12 11.31 27.90
N THR A 96 -13.02 11.83 27.06
CA THR A 96 -13.28 13.28 27.06
C THR A 96 -14.06 13.59 28.35
N PRO A 97 -13.52 14.28 29.36
CA PRO A 97 -14.37 14.85 30.38
C PRO A 97 -15.13 16.01 29.75
N ALA A 98 -16.44 15.98 29.90
CA ALA A 98 -17.33 17.07 29.55
C ALA A 98 -16.85 18.38 30.20
N ALA A 99 -16.31 19.31 29.42
CA ALA A 99 -16.11 20.69 29.83
C ALA A 99 -17.30 21.53 29.32
N ARG A 100 -18.41 21.44 30.04
CA ARG A 100 -19.45 22.48 30.08
C ARG A 100 -19.50 23.02 31.50
N ALA A 101 -19.12 24.29 31.70
CA ALA A 101 -19.75 25.24 32.62
C ALA A 101 -18.80 26.43 32.92
N SER A 102 -19.17 27.60 32.40
CA SER A 102 -19.18 28.90 33.09
C SER A 102 -18.08 29.22 34.11
N ARG A 103 -17.22 30.18 33.75
CA ARG A 103 -16.96 31.45 34.47
C ARG A 103 -16.40 32.47 33.48
#